data_AF-A0A0L1IKV7-F1
#
_entry.id   AF-A0A0L1IKV7-F1
#
_cell.length_a   1.000
_cell.length_b   1.000
_cell.length_c   1.000
_cell.angle_alpha   90.00
_cell.angle_beta   90.00
_cell.angle_gamma   90.00
#
_symmetry.space_group_name_H-M   'P 1'
#
loop_
_entity.id
_entity.type
_entity.pdbx_description
1 polymer ?
#
loop_
_entity_poly.entity_id
_entity_poly.type
_entity_poly.pdbx_seq_one_letter_code
_entity_poly.pdbx_strand_id
1 'polypeptide(L)'
;LDAPYDRQVARCKNRPVARGAVSAAQAHTFAFLLGLCWILTLSTLPSTSYMPAALLAGSMAFYPFCKRITHFPQLVLGLSLALSQGIGYGSLGVDIRVLDSRTQMALVCLYVSYVVHTMIYDTVYAHQDLEDDLKAGVLSMAVLCQGRTKIVLTGLAAAEVGLLGVAGWMMGFGGMYWGGAVGGSAVVLGRMICVVKLEE
;
A
#
# COMPACT_ATOMS: atom_id res chain seq x y z
N LEU A 1 9.52 -15.90 -6.26
CA LEU A 1 10.32 -15.27 -5.19
C LEU A 1 9.93 -15.81 -3.82
N ASP A 2 8.66 -15.74 -3.43
CA ASP A 2 8.24 -16.14 -2.07
C ASP A 2 7.74 -17.58 -1.95
N ALA A 3 7.55 -18.30 -3.06
CA ALA A 3 7.05 -19.68 -3.05
C ALA A 3 7.77 -20.65 -2.08
N PRO A 4 9.11 -20.61 -1.89
CA PRO A 4 9.78 -21.45 -0.89
C PRO A 4 9.41 -21.14 0.56
N TYR A 5 9.10 -19.88 0.86
CA TYR A 5 8.68 -19.40 2.18
C TYR A 5 7.19 -19.65 2.39
N ASP A 6 6.38 -19.39 1.37
CA ASP A 6 4.94 -19.65 1.39
C ASP A 6 4.62 -21.11 1.72
N ARG A 7 5.49 -22.06 1.34
CA ARG A 7 5.35 -23.49 1.71
C ARG A 7 5.45 -23.76 3.20
N GLN A 8 6.14 -22.90 3.95
CA GLN A 8 6.42 -23.04 5.38
C GLN A 8 5.32 -22.40 6.24
N VAL A 9 4.53 -21.48 5.66
CA VAL A 9 3.44 -20.76 6.35
C VAL A 9 2.13 -21.51 6.17
N ALA A 10 1.42 -21.80 7.27
CA ALA A 10 0.22 -22.65 7.24
C ALA A 10 -0.87 -22.10 6.30
N ARG A 11 -1.03 -20.78 6.27
CA ARG A 11 -1.95 -20.03 5.40
C ARG A 11 -1.53 -20.08 3.92
N CYS A 12 -0.24 -19.97 3.63
CA CYS A 12 0.27 -19.73 2.28
C CYS A 12 0.66 -21.02 1.54
N LYS A 13 0.81 -22.16 2.24
CA LYS A 13 1.27 -23.42 1.63
C LYS A 13 0.39 -23.92 0.49
N ASN A 14 -0.89 -23.55 0.50
CA ASN A 14 -1.88 -23.95 -0.50
C ASN A 14 -1.92 -23.02 -1.73
N ARG A 15 -1.12 -21.95 -1.78
CA ARG A 15 -1.04 -21.07 -2.94
C ARG A 15 -0.61 -21.85 -4.19
N PRO A 16 -1.14 -21.53 -5.40
CA PRO A 16 -0.92 -22.35 -6.61
C PRO A 16 0.56 -22.61 -6.93
N VAL A 17 1.42 -21.60 -6.82
CA VAL A 17 2.86 -21.72 -7.07
C VAL A 17 3.57 -22.43 -5.91
N ALA A 18 3.17 -22.18 -4.67
CA ALA A 18 3.75 -22.84 -3.49
C ALA A 18 3.49 -24.35 -3.51
N ARG A 19 2.25 -24.79 -3.77
CA ARG A 19 1.88 -26.21 -3.84
C ARG A 19 2.24 -26.92 -5.15
N GLY A 20 2.81 -26.20 -6.12
CA GLY A 20 3.20 -26.75 -7.43
C GLY A 20 2.05 -27.00 -8.41
N ALA A 21 0.85 -26.48 -8.14
CA ALA A 21 -0.28 -26.55 -9.10
C ALA A 21 -0.05 -25.66 -10.34
N VAL A 22 0.85 -24.68 -10.23
CA VAL A 22 1.34 -23.84 -11.34
C VAL A 22 2.86 -23.90 -11.32
N SER A 23 3.48 -24.21 -12.45
CA SER A 23 4.94 -24.24 -12.58
C SER A 23 5.53 -22.84 -12.51
N ALA A 24 6.80 -22.72 -12.12
CA ALA A 24 7.49 -21.43 -12.12
C ALA A 24 7.48 -20.78 -13.52
N ALA A 25 7.66 -21.59 -14.57
CA ALA A 25 7.59 -21.13 -15.96
C ALA A 25 6.21 -20.54 -16.29
N GLN A 26 5.12 -21.23 -15.94
CA GLN A 26 3.76 -20.72 -16.15
C GLN A 26 3.53 -19.41 -15.40
N ALA A 27 3.99 -19.32 -14.15
CA ALA A 27 3.87 -18.10 -13.36
C ALA A 27 4.65 -16.93 -13.98
N HIS A 28 5.87 -17.17 -14.49
CA HIS A 28 6.67 -16.14 -15.17
C HIS A 28 6.06 -15.73 -16.51
N THR A 29 5.57 -16.67 -17.32
CA THR A 29 4.85 -16.36 -18.57
C THR A 29 3.61 -15.52 -18.28
N PHE A 30 2.81 -15.89 -17.26
CA PHE A 30 1.64 -15.13 -16.87
C PHE A 30 1.98 -13.72 -16.41
N ALA A 31 3.01 -13.57 -15.55
CA ALA A 31 3.49 -12.26 -15.11
C ALA A 31 3.99 -11.40 -16.28
N PHE A 32 4.70 -11.99 -17.25
CA PHE A 32 5.13 -11.32 -18.46
C PHE A 32 3.96 -10.82 -19.30
N LEU A 33 2.94 -11.66 -19.52
CA LEU A 33 1.74 -11.27 -20.26
C LEU A 33 0.97 -10.13 -19.57
N LEU A 34 0.83 -10.19 -18.24
CA LEU A 34 0.24 -9.08 -17.47
C LEU A 34 1.08 -7.81 -17.59
N GLY A 35 2.40 -7.91 -17.55
CA GLY A 35 3.31 -6.79 -17.78
C GLY A 35 3.16 -6.18 -19.17
N LEU A 36 2.98 -7.01 -20.20
CA LEU A 36 2.73 -6.56 -21.56
C LEU A 36 1.37 -5.83 -21.66
N CYS A 37 0.31 -6.40 -21.10
CA CYS A 37 -1.00 -5.73 -21.03
C CYS A 37 -0.92 -4.38 -20.31
N TRP A 38 -0.14 -4.30 -19.23
CA TRP A 38 0.09 -3.06 -18.50
C TRP A 38 0.85 -2.01 -19.34
N ILE A 39 1.92 -2.40 -20.05
CA ILE A 39 2.66 -1.51 -20.97
C ILE A 39 1.75 -1.02 -22.11
N LEU A 40 0.97 -1.91 -22.72
CA LEU A 40 0.03 -1.54 -23.78
C LEU A 40 -1.01 -0.54 -23.26
N THR A 41 -1.57 -0.76 -22.08
CA THR A 41 -2.51 0.18 -21.44
C THR A 41 -1.81 1.52 -21.16
N LEU A 42 -0.61 1.51 -20.60
CA LEU A 42 0.17 2.71 -20.31
C LEU A 42 0.46 3.50 -21.58
N SER A 43 0.73 2.84 -22.71
CA SER A 43 1.01 3.51 -24.00
C SER A 43 -0.18 4.31 -24.56
N THR A 44 -1.39 4.07 -24.06
CA THR A 44 -2.59 4.86 -24.40
C THR A 44 -2.72 6.13 -23.56
N LEU A 45 -1.94 6.26 -22.48
CA LEU A 45 -1.99 7.40 -21.58
C LEU A 45 -1.00 8.50 -22.01
N PRO A 46 -1.24 9.76 -21.61
CA PRO A 46 -0.28 10.84 -21.78
C PRO A 46 1.08 10.53 -21.13
N SER A 47 2.15 11.11 -21.69
CA SER A 47 3.53 10.90 -21.24
C SER A 47 3.79 11.33 -19.78
N THR A 48 2.96 12.23 -19.24
CA THR A 48 2.91 12.60 -17.82
C THR A 48 2.68 11.41 -16.89
N SER A 49 2.09 10.32 -17.38
CA SER A 49 1.84 9.08 -16.62
C SER A 49 3.06 8.14 -16.56
N TYR A 50 4.05 8.30 -17.45
CA TYR A 50 5.09 7.29 -17.65
C TYR A 50 6.08 7.24 -16.48
N MET A 51 6.49 8.40 -15.96
CA MET A 51 7.41 8.47 -14.83
C MET A 51 6.83 7.86 -13.54
N PRO A 52 5.61 8.25 -13.06
CA PRO A 52 5.03 7.61 -11.88
C PRO A 52 4.77 6.10 -12.11
N ALA A 53 4.40 5.70 -13.32
CA ALA A 53 4.24 4.29 -13.67
C ALA A 53 5.56 3.49 -13.57
N ALA A 54 6.66 4.04 -14.09
CA ALA A 54 7.98 3.42 -14.01
C ALA A 54 8.46 3.29 -12.55
N LEU A 55 8.26 4.34 -11.73
CA LEU A 55 8.59 4.31 -10.31
C LEU A 55 7.75 3.27 -9.56
N LEU A 56 6.45 3.15 -9.88
CA LEU A 56 5.56 2.14 -9.30
C LEU A 56 6.05 0.73 -9.65
N ALA A 57 6.35 0.47 -10.93
CA ALA A 57 6.81 -0.84 -11.37
C ALA A 57 8.13 -1.24 -10.68
N GLY A 58 9.10 -0.31 -10.62
CA GLY A 58 10.38 -0.56 -9.96
C GLY A 58 10.26 -0.81 -8.46
N SER A 59 9.49 0.04 -7.75
CA SER A 59 9.27 -0.11 -6.31
C SER A 59 8.49 -1.37 -5.95
N MET A 60 7.46 -1.72 -6.75
CA MET A 60 6.69 -2.95 -6.56
C MET A 60 7.52 -4.21 -6.83
N ALA A 61 8.45 -4.18 -7.80
CA ALA A 61 9.38 -5.28 -8.03
C ALA A 61 10.37 -5.47 -6.86
N PHE A 62 10.70 -4.38 -6.15
CA PHE A 62 11.59 -4.40 -4.99
C PHE A 62 10.88 -4.82 -3.69
N TYR A 63 9.60 -4.49 -3.53
CA TYR A 63 8.82 -4.74 -2.31
C TYR A 63 8.93 -6.17 -1.72
N PRO A 64 8.89 -7.26 -2.50
CA PRO A 64 9.00 -8.63 -1.95
C PRO A 64 10.29 -8.88 -1.15
N PHE A 65 11.37 -8.16 -1.48
CA PHE A 65 12.64 -8.28 -0.78
C PHE A 65 12.65 -7.54 0.57
N CYS A 66 11.79 -6.52 0.75
CA CYS A 66 11.77 -5.67 1.94
C CYS A 66 11.50 -6.45 3.23
N LYS A 67 10.65 -7.48 3.16
CA LYS A 67 10.35 -8.38 4.29
C LYS A 67 11.58 -9.08 4.88
N ARG A 68 12.70 -9.09 4.14
CA ARG A 68 13.96 -9.74 4.50
C ARG A 68 15.03 -8.77 4.99
N ILE A 69 14.81 -7.46 4.87
CA ILE A 69 15.82 -6.43 5.15
C ILE A 69 15.34 -5.33 6.09
N THR A 70 14.02 -5.17 6.29
CA THR A 70 13.46 -4.10 7.13
C THR A 70 12.18 -4.52 7.83
N HIS A 71 11.92 -3.93 8.99
CA HIS A 71 10.63 -4.03 9.70
C HIS A 71 9.52 -3.17 9.10
N PHE A 72 9.80 -2.41 8.03
CA PHE A 72 8.84 -1.52 7.39
C PHE A 72 8.48 -1.91 5.95
N PRO A 73 8.26 -3.21 5.61
CA PRO A 73 7.83 -3.57 4.26
C PRO A 73 6.49 -2.92 3.90
N GLN A 74 5.61 -2.69 4.89
CA GLN A 74 4.33 -2.00 4.72
C GLN A 74 4.49 -0.55 4.22
N LEU A 75 5.54 0.15 4.67
CA LEU A 75 5.84 1.50 4.18
C LEU A 75 6.26 1.46 2.71
N VAL A 76 7.10 0.50 2.33
CA VAL A 76 7.53 0.34 0.93
C VAL A 76 6.34 -0.02 0.03
N LEU A 77 5.44 -0.89 0.50
CA LEU A 77 4.20 -1.21 -0.21
C LEU A 77 3.33 0.04 -0.38
N GLY A 78 3.14 0.83 0.68
CA GLY A 78 2.37 2.07 0.65
C GLY A 78 2.96 3.09 -0.32
N LEU A 79 4.27 3.30 -0.30
CA LEU A 79 4.96 4.17 -1.26
C LEU A 79 4.77 3.70 -2.70
N SER A 80 4.86 2.38 -2.93
CA SER A 80 4.67 1.79 -4.26
C SER A 80 3.23 2.01 -4.77
N LEU A 81 2.23 1.71 -3.94
CA LEU A 81 0.82 1.84 -4.30
C LEU A 81 0.40 3.30 -4.46
N ALA A 82 0.93 4.21 -3.64
CA ALA A 82 0.56 5.63 -3.70
C ALA A 82 1.00 6.32 -5.00
N LEU A 83 2.00 5.79 -5.70
CA LEU A 83 2.39 6.26 -7.04
C LEU A 83 1.27 6.09 -8.09
N SER A 84 0.26 5.25 -7.82
CA SER A 84 -0.93 5.15 -8.67
C SER A 84 -1.73 6.46 -8.74
N GLN A 85 -1.70 7.30 -7.69
CA GLN A 85 -2.26 8.65 -7.75
C GLN A 85 -1.57 9.48 -8.84
N GLY A 86 -0.25 9.31 -8.96
CA GLY A 86 0.60 9.90 -10.00
C GLY A 86 0.18 9.54 -11.41
N ILE A 87 -0.10 8.25 -11.63
CA ILE A 87 -0.65 7.76 -12.89
C ILE A 87 -2.05 8.34 -13.11
N GLY A 88 -2.86 8.45 -12.05
CA GLY A 88 -4.21 9.00 -12.08
C GLY A 88 -4.28 10.43 -12.60
N TYR A 89 -3.60 11.39 -11.96
CA TYR A 89 -3.59 12.77 -12.49
C TYR A 89 -2.75 12.89 -13.77
N GLY A 90 -1.70 12.07 -13.92
CA GLY A 90 -0.92 11.99 -15.16
C GLY A 90 -1.79 11.59 -16.37
N SER A 91 -2.80 10.73 -16.16
CA SER A 91 -3.72 10.29 -17.22
C SER A 91 -4.59 11.43 -17.78
N LEU A 92 -4.78 12.49 -16.99
CA LEU A 92 -5.50 13.70 -17.38
C LEU A 92 -4.58 14.71 -18.12
N GLY A 93 -3.31 14.35 -18.37
CA GLY A 93 -2.32 15.24 -18.97
C GLY A 93 -1.78 16.31 -18.02
N VAL A 94 -1.99 16.16 -16.71
CA VAL A 94 -1.53 17.13 -15.70
C VAL A 94 -0.11 16.82 -15.26
N ASP A 95 0.81 17.78 -15.46
CA ASP A 95 2.14 17.76 -14.84
C ASP A 95 2.07 18.43 -13.46
N ILE A 96 2.36 17.68 -12.40
CA ILE A 96 2.35 18.19 -11.02
C ILE A 96 3.33 19.38 -10.84
N ARG A 97 4.40 19.45 -11.63
CA ARG A 97 5.44 20.48 -11.53
C ARG A 97 4.94 21.87 -11.91
N VAL A 98 3.88 21.96 -12.71
CA VAL A 98 3.30 23.25 -13.12
C VAL A 98 2.13 23.71 -12.25
N LEU A 99 1.69 22.87 -11.31
CA LEU A 99 0.64 23.23 -10.36
C LEU A 99 1.16 24.22 -9.32
N ASP A 100 0.26 25.00 -8.73
CA ASP A 100 0.61 25.90 -7.64
C ASP A 100 1.05 25.12 -6.39
N SER A 101 1.84 25.77 -5.53
CA SER A 101 2.39 25.11 -4.33
C SER A 101 1.30 24.58 -3.39
N ARG A 102 0.13 25.22 -3.38
CA ARG A 102 -1.01 24.80 -2.56
C ARG A 102 -1.58 23.47 -3.05
N THR A 103 -1.80 23.31 -4.35
CA THR A 103 -2.29 22.05 -4.94
C THR A 103 -1.23 20.96 -4.83
N GLN A 104 0.05 21.29 -5.08
CA GLN A 104 1.15 20.34 -4.89
C GLN A 104 1.17 19.78 -3.46
N MET A 105 1.03 20.65 -2.45
CA MET A 105 1.00 20.21 -1.05
C MET A 105 -0.23 19.36 -0.74
N ALA A 106 -1.40 19.71 -1.27
CA ALA A 106 -2.61 18.89 -1.10
C ALA A 106 -2.44 17.49 -1.71
N LEU A 107 -1.81 17.38 -2.89
CA LEU A 107 -1.49 16.10 -3.50
C LEU A 107 -0.48 15.28 -2.68
N VAL A 108 0.52 15.93 -2.09
CA VAL A 108 1.45 15.27 -1.16
C VAL A 108 0.70 14.75 0.08
N CYS A 109 -0.21 15.54 0.64
CA CYS A 109 -1.04 15.09 1.76
C CYS A 109 -1.88 13.86 1.40
N LEU A 110 -2.50 13.84 0.21
CA LEU A 110 -3.26 12.67 -0.28
C LEU A 110 -2.35 11.46 -0.53
N TYR A 111 -1.15 11.68 -1.06
CA TYR A 111 -0.17 10.61 -1.28
C TYR A 111 0.23 9.98 0.05
N VAL A 112 0.65 10.80 1.02
CA VAL A 112 1.08 10.31 2.34
C VAL A 112 -0.09 9.69 3.10
N SER A 113 -1.30 10.26 3.00
CA SER A 113 -2.50 9.65 3.58
C SER A 113 -2.72 8.23 3.06
N TYR A 114 -2.53 8.00 1.76
CA TYR A 114 -2.70 6.67 1.17
C TYR A 114 -1.57 5.69 1.55
N VAL A 115 -0.33 6.19 1.69
CA VAL A 115 0.77 5.40 2.26
C VAL A 115 0.43 4.94 3.67
N VAL A 116 -0.03 5.87 4.52
CA VAL A 116 -0.41 5.58 5.91
C VAL A 116 -1.58 4.59 5.97
N HIS A 117 -2.59 4.78 5.13
CA HIS A 117 -3.71 3.84 5.01
C HIS A 117 -3.23 2.41 4.69
N THR A 118 -2.29 2.31 3.74
CA THR A 118 -1.66 1.04 3.38
C THR A 118 -0.94 0.40 4.55
N MET A 119 -0.19 1.21 5.32
CA MET A 119 0.48 0.72 6.51
C MET A 119 -0.51 0.18 7.55
N ILE A 120 -1.66 0.84 7.73
CA ILE A 120 -2.68 0.42 8.71
C ILE A 120 -3.24 -0.97 8.34
N TYR A 121 -3.84 -1.11 7.15
CA TYR A 121 -4.51 -2.36 6.82
C TYR A 121 -3.52 -3.51 6.61
N ASP A 122 -2.32 -3.25 6.06
CA ASP A 122 -1.33 -4.29 5.81
C ASP A 122 -0.64 -4.74 7.09
N THR A 123 -0.54 -3.87 8.11
CA THR A 123 -0.10 -4.27 9.46
C THR A 123 -1.14 -5.16 10.13
N VAL A 124 -2.43 -4.82 10.04
CA VAL A 124 -3.51 -5.69 10.53
C VAL A 124 -3.49 -7.04 9.82
N TYR A 125 -3.29 -7.05 8.50
CA TYR A 125 -3.21 -8.28 7.72
C TYR A 125 -1.98 -9.13 8.08
N ALA A 126 -0.83 -8.50 8.38
CA ALA A 126 0.40 -9.16 8.79
C ALA A 126 0.28 -9.87 10.15
N HIS A 127 -0.61 -9.42 11.04
CA HIS A 127 -0.85 -10.13 12.31
C HIS A 127 -1.37 -11.57 12.12
N GLN A 128 -1.99 -11.90 10.98
CA GLN A 128 -2.43 -13.27 10.69
C GLN A 128 -1.29 -14.25 10.45
N ASP A 129 -0.11 -13.75 10.08
CA ASP A 129 1.09 -14.56 9.84
C ASP A 129 2.10 -14.40 10.98
N LEU A 130 1.79 -13.68 12.06
CA LEU A 130 2.78 -13.24 13.06
C LEU A 130 3.58 -14.41 13.65
N GLU A 131 2.92 -15.49 14.08
CA GLU A 131 3.60 -16.65 14.66
C GLU A 131 4.54 -17.34 13.66
N ASP A 132 4.11 -17.46 12.40
CA ASP A 132 4.88 -18.10 11.35
C ASP A 132 6.05 -17.19 10.90
N ASP A 133 5.82 -15.88 10.82
CA ASP A 133 6.83 -14.87 10.52
C ASP A 133 7.93 -14.84 11.58
N LEU A 134 7.57 -14.92 12.88
CA LEU A 134 8.54 -15.02 13.98
C LEU A 134 9.41 -16.27 13.88
N LYS A 135 8.82 -17.43 13.54
CA LYS A 135 9.56 -18.68 13.34
C LYS A 135 10.48 -18.63 12.11
N ALA A 136 10.02 -17.97 11.05
CA ALA A 136 10.75 -17.83 9.79
C ALA A 136 11.78 -16.67 9.79
N GLY A 137 11.81 -15.84 10.84
CA GLY A 137 12.68 -14.66 10.92
C GLY A 137 12.30 -13.54 9.94
N VAL A 138 11.03 -13.48 9.54
CA VAL A 138 10.51 -12.45 8.63
C VAL A 138 10.28 -11.16 9.41
N LEU A 139 10.66 -10.02 8.81
CA LEU A 139 10.54 -8.71 9.42
C LEU A 139 9.25 -8.03 8.96
N SER A 140 8.50 -7.44 9.90
CA SER A 140 7.29 -6.64 9.59
C SER A 140 6.97 -5.66 10.71
N MET A 141 6.07 -4.69 10.45
CA MET A 141 5.56 -3.82 11.51
C MET A 141 4.76 -4.58 12.58
N ALA A 142 4.08 -5.67 12.23
CA ALA A 142 3.39 -6.51 13.21
C ALA A 142 4.40 -7.15 14.19
N VAL A 143 5.54 -7.62 13.67
CA VAL A 143 6.66 -8.13 14.49
C VAL A 143 7.28 -7.01 15.34
N LEU A 144 7.51 -5.83 14.77
CA LEU A 144 8.15 -4.71 15.48
C LEU A 144 7.26 -4.12 16.59
N CYS A 145 5.95 -4.06 16.37
CA CYS A 145 5.00 -3.37 17.23
C CYS A 145 4.19 -4.32 18.13
N GLN A 146 4.63 -5.57 18.31
CA GLN A 146 3.96 -6.56 19.15
C GLN A 146 3.62 -6.00 20.55
N GLY A 147 2.40 -6.24 21.01
CA GLY A 147 1.86 -5.71 22.28
C GLY A 147 1.53 -4.21 22.29
N ARG A 148 1.80 -3.48 21.19
CA ARG A 148 1.50 -2.04 21.05
C ARG A 148 0.84 -1.69 19.72
N THR A 149 0.51 -2.66 18.88
CA THR A 149 0.01 -2.42 17.52
C THR A 149 -1.21 -1.52 17.50
N LYS A 150 -2.19 -1.71 18.40
CA LYS A 150 -3.38 -0.84 18.44
C LYS A 150 -3.04 0.63 18.70
N ILE A 151 -2.03 0.91 19.53
CA ILE A 151 -1.57 2.29 19.81
C ILE A 151 -0.94 2.88 18.55
N VAL A 152 -0.08 2.11 17.88
CA VAL A 152 0.57 2.53 16.62
C VAL A 152 -0.46 2.78 15.53
N LEU A 153 -1.42 1.86 15.34
CA LEU A 153 -2.51 2.01 14.37
C LEU A 153 -3.39 3.22 14.66
N THR A 154 -3.62 3.55 15.94
CA THR A 154 -4.38 4.76 16.33
C THR A 154 -3.63 6.03 15.93
N GLY A 155 -2.31 6.08 16.16
CA GLY A 155 -1.47 7.20 15.71
C GLY A 155 -1.44 7.35 14.19
N LEU A 156 -1.33 6.24 13.46
CA LEU A 156 -1.39 6.23 12.00
C LEU A 156 -2.77 6.67 11.49
N ALA A 157 -3.87 6.19 12.08
CA ALA A 157 -5.22 6.59 11.70
C ALA A 157 -5.46 8.10 11.95
N ALA A 158 -4.97 8.63 13.06
CA ALA A 158 -5.04 10.07 13.33
C ALA A 158 -4.23 10.88 12.30
N ALA A 159 -3.05 10.39 11.90
CA ALA A 159 -2.24 11.01 10.86
C ALA A 159 -2.94 10.97 9.49
N GLU A 160 -3.52 9.83 9.10
CA GLU A 160 -4.29 9.68 7.86
C GLU A 160 -5.45 10.68 7.81
N VAL A 161 -6.30 10.70 8.84
CA VAL A 161 -7.46 11.60 8.94
C VAL A 161 -7.01 13.06 8.93
N GLY A 162 -5.91 13.38 9.63
CA GLY A 162 -5.33 14.72 9.64
C GLY A 162 -4.85 15.16 8.25
N LEU A 163 -4.17 14.29 7.52
CA LEU A 163 -3.68 14.56 6.16
C LEU A 163 -4.84 14.75 5.16
N LEU A 164 -5.91 13.95 5.27
CA LEU A 164 -7.15 14.17 4.52
C LEU A 164 -7.78 15.53 4.86
N GLY A 165 -7.86 15.88 6.15
CA GLY A 165 -8.36 17.18 6.59
C GLY A 165 -7.56 18.35 6.01
N VAL A 166 -6.23 18.26 6.03
CA VAL A 166 -5.34 19.27 5.45
C VAL A 166 -5.54 19.37 3.94
N ALA A 167 -5.60 18.25 3.22
CA ALA A 167 -5.84 18.24 1.77
C ALA A 167 -7.19 18.89 1.41
N GLY A 168 -8.26 18.54 2.13
CA GLY A 168 -9.59 19.14 1.93
C GLY A 168 -9.64 20.63 2.21
N TRP A 169 -8.97 21.08 3.27
CA TRP A 169 -8.86 22.50 3.59
C TRP A 169 -8.04 23.27 2.56
N MET A 170 -6.92 22.70 2.09
CA MET A 170 -6.11 23.29 1.02
C MET A 170 -6.90 23.40 -0.28
N MET A 171 -7.72 22.42 -0.63
CA MET A 171 -8.48 22.45 -1.90
C MET A 171 -9.87 23.09 -1.78
N GLY A 172 -10.29 23.52 -0.58
CA GLY A 172 -11.61 24.12 -0.36
C GLY A 172 -12.77 23.15 -0.61
N PHE A 173 -12.59 21.86 -0.31
CA PHE A 173 -13.63 20.85 -0.55
C PHE A 173 -14.84 21.02 0.37
N GLY A 174 -16.03 20.71 -0.17
CA GLY A 174 -17.33 20.88 0.50
C GLY A 174 -17.68 19.78 1.51
N GLY A 175 -18.88 19.89 2.11
CA GLY A 175 -19.33 19.03 3.20
C GLY A 175 -19.34 17.52 2.90
N MET A 176 -19.54 17.11 1.64
CA MET A 176 -19.48 15.69 1.24
C MET A 176 -18.08 15.10 1.44
N TYR A 177 -17.02 15.86 1.16
CA TYR A 177 -15.64 15.43 1.40
C TYR A 177 -15.37 15.30 2.90
N TRP A 178 -15.75 16.31 3.68
CA TRP A 178 -15.56 16.30 5.13
C TRP A 178 -16.32 15.17 5.82
N GLY A 179 -17.59 14.96 5.46
CA GLY A 179 -18.39 13.86 6.02
C GLY A 179 -17.91 12.49 5.55
N GLY A 180 -17.68 12.33 4.25
CA GLY A 180 -17.33 11.04 3.64
C GLY A 180 -15.87 10.64 3.85
N ALA A 181 -14.93 11.47 3.37
CA ALA A 181 -13.51 11.13 3.40
C ALA A 181 -12.89 11.33 4.78
N VAL A 182 -13.13 12.47 5.45
CA VAL A 182 -12.50 12.74 6.75
C VAL A 182 -13.25 12.03 7.89
N GLY A 183 -14.54 12.32 8.04
CA GLY A 183 -15.39 11.75 9.09
C GLY A 183 -15.60 10.24 8.91
N GLY A 184 -15.89 9.79 7.69
CA GLY A 184 -16.07 8.37 7.39
C GLY A 184 -14.81 7.55 7.69
N SER A 185 -13.63 8.00 7.25
CA SER A 185 -12.37 7.32 7.59
C SER A 185 -12.11 7.29 9.09
N ALA A 186 -12.35 8.39 9.81
CA ALA A 186 -12.19 8.41 11.26
C ALA A 186 -13.07 7.37 11.97
N VAL A 187 -14.34 7.27 11.58
CA VAL A 187 -15.29 6.31 12.17
C VAL A 187 -14.91 4.87 11.80
N VAL A 188 -14.63 4.59 10.53
CA VAL A 188 -14.34 3.24 10.06
C VAL A 188 -13.02 2.73 10.64
N LEU A 189 -11.95 3.53 10.59
CA LEU A 189 -10.66 3.15 11.14
C LEU A 189 -10.71 3.01 12.66
N GLY A 190 -11.36 3.96 13.35
CA GLY A 190 -11.56 3.88 14.80
C GLY A 190 -12.30 2.61 15.21
N ARG A 191 -13.42 2.30 14.54
CA ARG A 191 -14.17 1.06 14.79
C ARG A 191 -13.35 -0.18 14.49
N MET A 192 -12.63 -0.20 13.37
CA MET A 192 -11.78 -1.33 12.97
C MET A 192 -10.69 -1.60 14.02
N ILE A 193 -9.98 -0.57 14.49
CA ILE A 193 -8.94 -0.70 15.52
C ILE A 193 -9.52 -1.18 16.86
N CYS A 194 -10.71 -0.71 17.25
CA CYS A 194 -11.37 -1.17 18.47
C CYS A 194 -11.74 -2.66 18.39
N VAL A 195 -12.34 -3.08 17.27
CA VAL A 195 -12.94 -4.42 17.12
C VAL A 195 -11.92 -5.49 16.72
N VAL A 196 -10.86 -5.11 16.00
CA VAL A 196 -9.87 -6.08 15.52
C VAL A 196 -9.20 -6.80 16.69
N LYS A 197 -9.14 -8.13 16.58
CA LYS A 197 -8.42 -9.00 17.50
C LYS A 197 -7.07 -9.27 16.88
N LEU A 198 -6.04 -8.64 17.43
CA LEU A 198 -4.66 -8.92 17.09
C LEU A 198 -4.20 -9.98 18.09
N GLU A 199 -3.80 -11.14 17.59
CA GLU A 199 -3.13 -12.14 18.43
C GLU A 199 -1.79 -11.53 18.84
N GLU A 200 -1.56 -11.44 20.16
CA GLU A 200 -0.35 -10.87 20.78
C GLU A 200 0.51 -11.96 21.38
#